data_AF-A0A7G7KIA7-F1
#
_entry.id   AF-A0A7G7KIA7-F1
#
_cell.length_a   1.000
_cell.length_b   1.000
_cell.length_c   1.000
_cell.angle_alpha   90.00
_cell.angle_beta   90.00
_cell.angle_gamma   90.00
#
_symmetry.space_group_name_H-M   'P 1'
#
loop_
_entity.id
_entity.type
_entity.pdbx_description
1 polymer ?
#
loop_
_entity_poly.entity_id
_entity_poly.type
_entity_poly.pdbx_seq_one_letter_code
_entity_poly.pdbx_strand_id
1 'polypeptide(L)'
;MTTLSESEISSKKLTAGLLGIFFGGLGIHKFVLGYNNAGIIMLVVSLAGSIPTCGVAYVVMQVIGLIEGIIYLTKTPEEFRETYLDQQKAWF
;
A
#
# COMPACT_ATOMS: atom_id res chain seq x y z
N MET A 1 14.72 -19.90 -4.32
CA MET A 1 13.79 -18.95 -3.70
C MET A 1 14.56 -18.18 -2.65
N THR A 2 14.72 -16.88 -2.82
CA THR A 2 15.35 -16.02 -1.81
C THR A 2 14.35 -15.86 -0.67
N THR A 3 14.58 -16.54 0.45
CA THR A 3 13.78 -16.36 1.65
C THR A 3 14.18 -15.05 2.31
N LEU A 4 13.28 -14.07 2.32
CA LEU A 4 13.51 -12.83 3.07
C LEU A 4 13.74 -13.16 4.55
N SER A 5 14.78 -12.57 5.12
CA SER A 5 15.01 -12.54 6.57
C SER A 5 13.93 -11.71 7.27
N GLU A 6 13.72 -11.93 8.57
CA GLU A 6 12.74 -11.16 9.35
C GLU A 6 13.02 -9.64 9.32
N SER A 7 14.30 -9.24 9.32
CA SER A 7 14.68 -7.83 9.22
C SER A 7 14.26 -7.19 7.90
N GLU A 8 14.32 -7.93 6.79
CA GLU A 8 13.90 -7.43 5.48
C GLU A 8 12.37 -7.28 5.43
N ILE A 9 11.64 -8.23 6.00
CA ILE A 9 10.17 -8.17 6.10
C ILE A 9 9.75 -6.96 6.94
N SER A 10 10.37 -6.79 8.11
CA SER A 10 10.10 -5.65 9.00
C SER A 10 10.41 -4.31 8.32
N SER A 11 11.52 -4.23 7.59
CA SER A 11 11.88 -3.03 6.81
C SER A 11 10.85 -2.75 5.71
N LYS A 12 10.46 -3.76 4.95
CA LYS A 12 9.44 -3.66 3.88
C LYS A 12 8.07 -3.26 4.44
N LYS A 13 7.70 -3.82 5.59
CA LYS A 13 6.49 -3.46 6.36
C LYS A 13 6.52 -1.99 6.75
N LEU A 14 7.62 -1.54 7.34
CA LEU A 14 7.80 -0.15 7.76
C LEU A 14 7.73 0.81 6.55
N THR A 15 8.44 0.50 5.46
CA THR A 15 8.43 1.30 4.23
C THR A 15 7.03 1.34 3.62
N ALA A 16 6.34 0.21 3.47
CA ALA A 16 4.99 0.17 2.92
C ALA A 16 3.99 0.92 3.81
N GLY A 17 4.10 0.78 5.13
CA GLY A 17 3.26 1.49 6.09
C GLY A 17 3.42 3.01 6.02
N LEU A 18 4.67 3.47 6.05
CA LEU A 18 5.00 4.90 6.01
C LEU A 18 4.58 5.56 4.69
N LEU A 19 4.82 4.88 3.56
CA LEU A 19 4.39 5.36 2.26
C LEU A 19 2.86 5.34 2.12
N GLY A 20 2.17 4.40 2.76
CA GLY A 20 0.70 4.39 2.81
C GLY A 20 0.15 5.61 3.53
N ILE A 21 0.76 5.99 4.66
CA ILE A 21 0.34 7.17 5.44
C ILE A 21 0.56 8.46 4.65
N PHE A 22 1.77 8.72 4.16
CA PHE A 22 2.10 10.01 3.54
C PHE A 22 1.71 10.11 2.07
N PHE A 23 1.80 9.01 1.33
CA PHE A 23 1.61 8.96 -0.12
C PHE A 23 0.54 7.94 -0.54
N GLY A 24 -0.36 7.59 0.38
CA GLY A 24 -1.43 6.62 0.16
C GLY A 24 -2.32 6.95 -1.04
N GLY A 25 -2.60 8.22 -1.27
CA GLY A 25 -3.40 8.68 -2.41
C GLY A 25 -2.75 8.34 -3.76
N LEU A 26 -1.43 8.25 -3.83
CA LEU A 26 -0.71 7.86 -5.05
C LEU A 26 -0.58 6.34 -5.22
N GLY A 27 -0.85 5.56 -4.17
CA GLY A 27 -0.69 4.10 -4.18
C GLY A 27 0.75 3.60 -4.17
N ILE A 28 1.72 4.44 -3.78
CA ILE A 28 3.16 4.11 -3.84
C ILE A 28 3.48 2.87 -2.98
N HIS A 29 2.82 2.74 -1.83
CA HIS A 29 2.97 1.60 -0.92
C HIS A 29 2.65 0.25 -1.58
N LYS A 30 1.79 0.20 -2.61
CA LYS A 30 1.47 -1.02 -3.36
C LYS A 30 2.64 -1.48 -4.23
N PHE A 31 3.38 -0.56 -4.83
CA PHE A 31 4.57 -0.90 -5.63
C PHE A 31 5.69 -1.46 -4.76
N VAL A 32 5.82 -0.97 -3.52
CA VAL A 32 6.76 -1.55 -2.55
C VAL A 32 6.44 -3.02 -2.27
N LEU A 33 5.16 -3.42 -2.27
CA LEU A 33 4.76 -4.82 -2.11
C LEU A 33 4.89 -5.64 -3.40
N GLY A 34 5.09 -5.01 -4.54
CA GLY A 34 5.12 -5.65 -5.87
C GLY A 34 3.74 -5.68 -6.55
N TYR A 35 2.73 -5.02 -6.00
CA TYR A 35 1.36 -5.01 -6.53
C TYR A 35 1.19 -3.95 -7.60
N ASN A 36 1.90 -4.10 -8.72
CA ASN A 36 1.92 -3.10 -9.80
C ASN A 36 0.51 -2.76 -10.32
N ASN A 37 -0.35 -3.77 -10.50
CA ASN A 37 -1.72 -3.54 -10.96
C ASN A 37 -2.53 -2.69 -9.97
N ALA A 38 -2.47 -3.00 -8.67
CA ALA A 38 -3.19 -2.24 -7.65
C ALA A 38 -2.64 -0.80 -7.52
N GLY A 39 -1.32 -0.64 -7.57
CA GLY A 39 -0.67 0.66 -7.55
C GLY A 39 -1.05 1.52 -8.77
N ILE A 40 -1.10 0.93 -9.97
CA ILE A 40 -1.54 1.63 -11.19
C ILE A 40 -3.01 2.02 -11.09
N ILE A 41 -3.88 1.14 -10.57
CA ILE A 41 -5.30 1.46 -10.36
C ILE A 41 -5.43 2.67 -9.42
N MET A 42 -4.73 2.68 -8.28
CA MET A 42 -4.72 3.84 -7.37
C MET A 42 -4.27 5.10 -8.08
N LEU A 43 -3.16 5.05 -8.80
CA LEU A 43 -2.59 6.21 -9.48
C LEU A 43 -3.56 6.77 -10.53
N VAL A 44 -4.16 5.90 -11.35
CA VAL A 44 -5.12 6.32 -12.39
C VAL A 44 -6.39 6.87 -11.76
N VAL A 45 -6.96 6.23 -10.73
CA VAL A 45 -8.17 6.75 -10.08
C VAL A 45 -7.90 8.08 -9.39
N SER A 46 -6.76 8.20 -8.71
CA SER A 46 -6.36 9.43 -8.04
C SER A 46 -6.05 10.56 -9.00
N LEU A 47 -5.38 10.31 -10.12
CA LEU A 47 -4.94 11.35 -11.05
C LEU A 47 -5.99 11.65 -12.13
N ALA A 48 -6.52 10.63 -12.80
CA ALA A 48 -7.54 10.83 -13.85
C ALA A 48 -8.93 11.03 -13.24
N GLY A 49 -9.25 10.34 -12.15
CA GLY A 49 -10.54 10.48 -11.46
C GLY A 49 -10.65 11.79 -10.67
N SER A 50 -9.55 12.42 -10.25
CA SER A 50 -9.60 13.72 -9.57
C SER A 50 -10.00 14.86 -10.50
N ILE A 51 -9.74 14.77 -11.81
CA ILE A 51 -10.11 15.80 -12.79
C ILE A 51 -11.63 16.04 -12.81
N PRO A 52 -12.49 15.03 -13.08
CA PRO A 52 -13.94 15.23 -13.08
C PRO A 52 -14.53 15.41 -11.68
N THR A 53 -13.86 14.92 -10.63
CA THR A 53 -14.38 14.97 -9.24
C THR A 53 -13.81 16.12 -8.42
N CYS A 54 -13.09 17.07 -9.03
CA CYS A 54 -12.45 18.20 -8.35
C CYS A 54 -11.60 17.76 -7.13
N GLY A 55 -10.80 16.71 -7.29
CA GLY A 55 -9.90 16.20 -6.24
C GLY A 55 -10.51 15.20 -5.26
N VAL A 56 -11.82 14.98 -5.26
CA VAL A 56 -12.47 14.06 -4.31
C VAL A 56 -11.96 12.62 -4.45
N ALA A 57 -11.75 12.13 -5.67
CA ALA A 57 -11.19 10.80 -5.90
C ALA A 57 -9.81 10.61 -5.23
N TYR A 58 -8.96 11.64 -5.28
CA TYR A 58 -7.65 11.63 -4.61
C TYR A 58 -7.80 11.53 -3.09
N VAL A 59 -8.73 12.31 -2.50
CA VAL A 59 -8.98 12.29 -1.05
C VAL A 59 -9.45 10.90 -0.60
N VAL A 60 -10.36 10.27 -1.35
CA VAL A 60 -10.83 8.91 -1.04
C VAL A 60 -9.68 7.91 -1.09
N MET A 61 -8.86 7.95 -2.14
CA MET A 61 -7.68 7.08 -2.26
C MET A 61 -6.65 7.34 -1.16
N GLN A 62 -6.48 8.59 -0.73
CA GLN A 62 -5.61 8.96 0.38
C GLN A 62 -6.10 8.37 1.71
N VAL A 63 -7.42 8.36 1.95
CA VAL A 63 -7.99 7.71 3.14
C VAL A 63 -7.78 6.20 3.10
N ILE A 64 -7.99 5.56 1.94
CA ILE A 64 -7.72 4.12 1.79
C ILE A 64 -6.25 3.82 2.09
N GLY A 65 -5.32 4.54 1.46
CA GLY A 65 -3.89 4.35 1.68
C GLY A 65 -3.45 4.63 3.12
N LEU A 66 -4.07 5.62 3.80
CA LEU A 66 -3.84 5.88 5.21
C LEU A 66 -4.24 4.69 6.10
N ILE A 67 -5.43 4.14 5.87
CA ILE A 67 -5.92 2.97 6.61
C ILE A 67 -4.98 1.78 6.39
N GLU A 68 -4.61 1.49 5.14
CA GLU A 68 -3.67 0.42 4.84
C GLU A 68 -2.29 0.65 5.45
N GLY A 69 -1.81 1.90 5.44
CA GLY A 69 -0.57 2.29 6.08
C GLY A 69 -0.57 1.96 7.58
N ILE A 70 -1.67 2.26 8.27
CA ILE A 70 -1.86 1.91 9.69
C ILE A 70 -1.91 0.39 9.86
N ILE A 71 -2.69 -0.33 9.05
CA ILE A 71 -2.81 -1.80 9.11
C ILE A 71 -1.45 -2.48 8.96
N TYR A 72 -0.62 -2.03 8.01
CA TYR A 72 0.71 -2.60 7.82
C TYR A 72 1.60 -2.37 9.04
N LEU A 73 1.56 -1.18 9.65
CA LEU A 73 2.36 -0.87 10.82
C LEU A 73 1.92 -1.63 12.08
N THR A 74 0.62 -1.90 12.24
CA THR A 74 0.07 -2.56 13.42
C THR A 74 0.11 -4.08 13.36
N LYS A 75 0.34 -4.70 12.19
CA LYS A 75 0.56 -6.14 12.07
C LYS A 75 1.94 -6.57 12.56
N THR A 76 2.02 -7.80 13.05
CA THR A 76 3.31 -8.47 13.29
C THR A 76 4.02 -8.76 11.96
N PRO A 77 5.37 -8.87 11.93
CA PRO A 77 6.09 -9.20 10.70
C PRO A 77 5.62 -10.51 10.04
N GLU A 78 5.25 -11.51 10.84
CA GLU A 78 4.79 -12.81 10.40
C GLU A 78 3.42 -12.70 9.71
N GLU A 79 2.46 -12.04 10.36
CA GLU A 79 1.13 -11.80 9.77
C GLU A 79 1.21 -10.94 8.51
N PHE A 80 2.10 -9.94 8.49
CA PHE A 80 2.31 -9.09 7.32
C PHE A 80 2.88 -9.90 6.16
N ARG A 81 3.85 -10.79 6.42
CA ARG A 81 4.39 -11.69 5.41
C ARG A 81 3.31 -12.59 4.84
N GLU A 82 2.59 -13.31 5.69
CA GLU A 82 1.56 -14.25 5.26
C GLU A 82 0.50 -13.55 4.41
N THR A 83 -0.01 -12.42 4.88
CA THR A 83 -1.13 -11.72 4.23
C THR A 83 -0.70 -11.00 2.94
N TYR A 84 0.44 -10.30 2.97
CA TYR A 84 0.81 -9.37 1.89
C TYR A 84 1.98 -9.83 1.03
N LEU A 85 2.83 -10.74 1.50
CA LEU A 85 3.91 -11.27 0.66
C LEU A 85 3.49 -12.60 0.04
N ASP A 86 2.93 -13.50 0.85
CA ASP A 86 2.60 -14.85 0.39
C ASP A 86 1.22 -14.90 -0.28
N GLN A 87 0.17 -14.36 0.35
CA GLN A 87 -1.19 -14.32 -0.20
C GLN A 87 -1.45 -13.16 -1.16
N GLN A 88 -0.52 -12.19 -1.23
CA GLN A 88 -0.61 -11.00 -2.08
C GLN A 88 -1.97 -10.26 -1.98
N LYS A 89 -2.49 -10.07 -0.76
CA LYS A 89 -3.76 -9.37 -0.55
C LYS A 89 -3.68 -7.92 -1.02
N ALA A 90 -4.27 -7.65 -2.18
CA ALA A 90 -4.13 -6.37 -2.85
C ALA A 90 -4.77 -5.18 -2.11
N TRP A 91 -5.78 -5.40 -1.27
CA TRP A 91 -6.51 -4.37 -0.53
C TRP A 91 -6.95 -4.84 0.84
N PHE A 92 -6.81 -3.97 1.85
CA PHE A 92 -7.14 -4.18 3.26
C PHE A 92 -6.72 -5.56 3.77
#